data_AF-A0AAV2QZZ6-F1
#
_entry.id   AF-A0AAV2QZZ6-F1
#
_cell.length_a   1.000
_cell.length_b   1.000
_cell.length_c   1.000
_cell.angle_alpha   90.00
_cell.angle_beta   90.00
_cell.angle_gamma   90.00
#
_symmetry.space_group_name_H-M   'P 1'
#
loop_
_entity.id
_entity.type
_entity.pdbx_description
1 polymer ?
#
loop_
_entity_poly.entity_id
_entity_poly.type
_entity_poly.pdbx_seq_one_letter_code
_entity_poly.pdbx_strand_id
1 'polypeptide(L)'
;MSDLEYPINVEKSVLRDETVELIEKISDWSYSHNWNELLKCLSDNQEYINRTRLARDSTTPPKLFTPLHQAAYGKAPKNVIENLLNLGASKTLKTTEGQTAYDIAVQKNMQQDILDILQVPEEIKKNEEEIKKMEKGLHKAILGRVEDLIKKNNMQLPQLSFLYEFEDFWFPVPGMYGGFHVCKCDKGVETSSWCRVAGGSGQKHLIDKQGDVKITEEGFV
;
A
#
# COMPACT_ATOMS: atom_id res chain seq x y z
N MET A 1 -17.07 5.34 -3.39
CA MET A 1 -15.65 5.66 -3.14
C MET A 1 -15.15 4.55 -2.26
N SER A 2 -13.99 3.95 -2.56
CA SER A 2 -13.42 2.89 -1.73
C SER A 2 -13.23 3.40 -0.30
N ASP A 3 -13.68 2.62 0.68
CA ASP A 3 -13.37 2.88 2.10
C ASP A 3 -11.95 2.40 2.45
N LEU A 4 -11.28 1.67 1.55
CA LEU A 4 -9.93 1.15 1.76
C LEU A 4 -8.87 2.18 1.36
N GLU A 5 -8.16 2.70 2.35
CA GLU A 5 -7.02 3.58 2.11
C GLU A 5 -5.74 2.78 1.84
N TYR A 6 -5.02 3.15 0.78
CA TYR A 6 -3.69 2.60 0.49
C TYR A 6 -2.70 3.03 1.58
N PRO A 7 -1.85 2.11 2.09
CA PRO A 7 -0.96 2.37 3.21
C PRO A 7 0.25 3.23 2.81
N ILE A 8 0.03 4.53 2.60
CA ILE A 8 1.08 5.50 2.29
C ILE A 8 2.15 5.55 3.39
N ASN A 9 3.40 5.77 2.98
CA ASN A 9 4.53 6.12 3.84
C ASN A 9 4.97 7.55 3.49
N VAL A 10 5.00 8.41 4.49
CA VAL A 10 5.30 9.84 4.39
C VAL A 10 6.21 10.27 5.53
N GLU A 11 6.81 11.45 5.42
CA GLU A 11 7.46 12.10 6.55
C GLU A 11 6.47 12.35 7.70
N LYS A 12 6.96 12.25 8.95
CA LYS A 12 6.13 12.40 10.16
C LYS A 12 5.40 13.73 10.22
N SER A 13 6.04 14.81 9.77
CA SER A 13 5.52 16.18 9.74
C SER A 13 4.24 16.34 8.90
N VAL A 14 3.95 15.38 8.02
CA VAL A 14 2.78 15.37 7.15
C VAL A 14 1.53 14.86 7.88
N LEU A 15 1.71 14.10 8.96
CA LEU A 15 0.63 13.45 9.71
C LEU A 15 0.36 14.18 11.03
N ARG A 16 -0.82 13.92 11.60
CA ARG A 16 -1.13 14.36 12.97
C ARG A 16 -0.29 13.58 13.98
N ASP A 17 0.11 14.22 15.06
CA ASP A 17 0.95 13.61 16.11
C ASP A 17 0.37 12.29 16.63
N GLU A 18 -0.94 12.23 16.90
CA GLU A 18 -1.63 11.01 17.35
C GLU A 18 -1.51 9.85 16.33
N THR A 19 -1.58 10.17 15.03
CA THR A 19 -1.41 9.19 13.94
C THR A 19 0.04 8.70 13.87
N VAL A 20 1.00 9.60 14.03
CA VAL A 20 2.43 9.26 14.09
C VAL A 20 2.71 8.33 15.27
N GLU A 21 2.23 8.68 16.47
CA GLU A 21 2.41 7.87 17.67
C GLU A 21 1.82 6.46 17.51
N LEU A 22 0.64 6.34 16.92
CA LEU A 22 0.00 5.05 16.68
C LEU A 22 0.80 4.19 15.70
N ILE A 23 1.25 4.75 14.57
CA ILE A 23 2.05 4.02 13.57
C ILE A 23 3.40 3.58 14.17
N GLU A 24 4.04 4.43 14.96
CA GLU A 24 5.30 4.08 15.64
C GLU A 24 5.09 2.96 16.66
N LYS A 25 4.03 3.01 17.49
CA LYS A 25 3.68 1.93 18.43
C LYS A 25 3.46 0.59 17.72
N ILE A 26 2.65 0.58 16.66
CA ILE A 26 2.42 -0.60 15.81
C ILE A 26 3.75 -1.12 15.25
N SER A 27 4.60 -0.22 14.76
CA SER A 27 5.90 -0.55 14.18
C SER A 27 6.87 -1.11 15.22
N ASP A 28 6.84 -0.62 16.46
CA ASP A 28 7.69 -1.07 17.56
C ASP A 28 7.24 -2.42 18.11
N TRP A 29 5.95 -2.66 18.29
CA TRP A 29 5.43 -3.97 18.67
C TRP A 29 5.69 -5.01 17.58
N SER A 30 5.53 -4.65 16.30
CA SER A 30 5.85 -5.55 15.20
C SER A 30 7.35 -5.91 15.18
N TYR A 31 8.23 -4.94 15.38
CA TYR A 31 9.69 -5.15 15.38
C TYR A 31 10.19 -5.95 16.59
N SER A 32 9.59 -5.73 17.77
CA SER A 32 9.93 -6.43 19.02
C SER A 32 9.20 -7.78 19.18
N HIS A 33 8.41 -8.18 18.18
CA HIS A 33 7.58 -9.39 18.20
C HIS A 33 6.57 -9.44 19.36
N ASN A 34 6.10 -8.29 19.82
CA ASN A 34 5.06 -8.20 20.84
C ASN A 34 3.66 -8.35 20.20
N TRP A 35 3.37 -9.56 19.74
CA TRP A 35 2.16 -9.86 18.95
C TRP A 35 0.85 -9.62 19.69
N ASN A 36 0.83 -9.81 21.01
CA ASN A 36 -0.39 -9.60 21.80
C ASN A 36 -0.80 -8.13 21.81
N GLU A 37 0.12 -7.22 22.12
CA GLU A 37 -0.16 -5.77 22.10
C GLU A 37 -0.42 -5.27 20.69
N LEU A 38 0.31 -5.80 19.70
CA LEU A 38 0.09 -5.49 18.29
C LEU A 38 -1.34 -5.82 17.85
N LEU A 39 -1.78 -7.07 18.07
CA LEU A 39 -3.09 -7.54 17.63
C LEU A 39 -4.23 -6.84 18.38
N LYS A 40 -4.05 -6.56 19.68
CA LYS A 40 -5.01 -5.77 20.47
C LYS A 40 -5.13 -4.35 19.95
N CYS A 41 -4.02 -3.71 19.58
CA CYS A 41 -4.07 -2.37 18.99
C CYS A 41 -4.80 -2.39 17.63
N LEU A 42 -4.45 -3.35 16.77
CA LEU A 42 -5.00 -3.44 15.41
C LEU A 42 -6.47 -3.88 15.36
N SER A 43 -6.99 -4.57 16.38
CA SER A 43 -8.42 -4.89 16.43
C SER A 43 -9.30 -3.64 16.45
N ASP A 44 -8.82 -2.58 17.09
CA ASP A 44 -9.51 -1.30 17.23
C ASP A 44 -9.11 -0.30 16.14
N ASN A 45 -8.08 -0.61 15.34
CA ASN A 45 -7.41 0.29 14.39
C ASN A 45 -7.01 -0.46 13.10
N GLN A 46 -7.96 -1.19 12.49
CA GLN A 46 -7.70 -2.10 11.37
C GLN A 46 -7.12 -1.39 10.13
N GLU A 47 -7.45 -0.11 9.93
CA GLU A 47 -6.91 0.73 8.84
C GLU A 47 -5.38 0.91 8.90
N TYR A 48 -4.75 0.56 10.02
CA TYR A 48 -3.30 0.60 10.20
C TYR A 48 -2.60 -0.75 9.95
N ILE A 49 -3.34 -1.83 9.65
CA ILE A 49 -2.80 -3.20 9.49
C ILE A 49 -1.70 -3.31 8.43
N ASN A 50 -1.78 -2.49 7.38
CA ASN A 50 -0.84 -2.46 6.26
C ASN A 50 0.16 -1.31 6.35
N ARG A 51 0.12 -0.49 7.40
CA ARG A 51 1.07 0.63 7.57
C ARG A 51 2.47 0.10 7.82
N THR A 52 3.42 0.92 7.43
CA THR A 52 4.85 0.63 7.57
C THR A 52 5.48 1.66 8.47
N ARG A 53 6.63 1.33 9.05
CA ARG A 53 7.39 2.28 9.86
C ARG A 53 7.69 3.54 9.03
N LEU A 54 7.30 4.70 9.57
CA LEU A 54 7.47 5.98 8.89
C LEU A 54 8.96 6.24 8.59
N ALA A 55 9.22 6.96 7.49
CA ALA A 55 10.56 7.41 7.18
C ALA A 55 11.13 8.22 8.36
N ARG A 56 12.37 7.92 8.75
CA ARG A 56 13.05 8.63 9.84
C ARG A 56 13.49 10.02 9.43
N ASP A 57 13.94 10.13 8.18
CA ASP A 57 14.43 11.34 7.53
C ASP A 57 14.32 11.18 6.01
N SER A 58 14.59 12.25 5.26
CA SER A 58 14.53 12.27 3.80
C SER A 58 15.71 11.59 3.10
N THR A 59 16.74 11.16 3.84
CA THR A 59 17.99 10.61 3.29
C THR A 59 18.00 9.08 3.26
N THR A 60 17.22 8.45 4.14
CA THR A 60 17.13 6.98 4.23
C THR A 60 15.76 6.51 3.73
N PRO A 61 15.69 5.75 2.62
CA PRO A 61 14.42 5.21 2.14
C PRO A 61 13.80 4.27 3.20
N PRO A 62 12.49 4.38 3.47
CA PRO A 62 11.82 3.50 4.41
C PRO A 62 11.83 2.07 3.87
N LYS A 63 12.03 1.05 4.71
CA LYS A 63 12.07 -0.35 4.26
C LYS A 63 10.71 -0.92 3.83
N LEU A 64 9.62 -0.23 4.17
CA LEU A 64 8.24 -0.64 3.90
C LEU A 64 7.84 -2.02 4.47
N PHE A 65 8.39 -2.39 5.63
CA PHE A 65 7.92 -3.57 6.35
C PHE A 65 6.57 -3.30 7.00
N THR A 66 5.55 -4.05 6.57
CA THR A 66 4.24 -4.12 7.24
C THR A 66 4.30 -5.09 8.44
N PRO A 67 3.30 -5.09 9.33
CA PRO A 67 3.13 -6.13 10.36
C PRO A 67 3.28 -7.56 9.83
N LEU A 68 2.72 -7.87 8.65
CA LEU A 68 2.82 -9.21 8.06
C LEU A 68 4.25 -9.57 7.63
N HIS A 69 5.01 -8.61 7.09
CA HIS A 69 6.43 -8.81 6.78
C HIS A 69 7.25 -9.07 8.05
N GLN A 70 6.98 -8.32 9.13
CA GLN A 70 7.65 -8.53 10.41
C GLN A 70 7.31 -9.89 11.03
N ALA A 71 6.05 -10.31 10.93
CA ALA A 71 5.62 -11.64 11.38
C ALA A 71 6.37 -12.74 10.64
N ALA A 72 6.51 -12.65 9.31
CA ALA A 72 7.32 -13.58 8.53
C ALA A 72 8.81 -13.54 8.92
N TYR A 73 9.38 -12.33 9.03
CA TYR A 73 10.79 -12.15 9.37
C TYR A 73 11.15 -12.71 10.74
N GLY A 74 10.29 -12.45 11.73
CA GLY A 74 10.40 -12.88 13.13
C GLY A 74 9.98 -14.31 13.38
N LYS A 75 9.57 -15.07 12.34
CA LYS A 75 9.03 -16.42 12.44
C LYS A 75 7.86 -16.52 13.44
N ALA A 76 6.92 -15.58 13.35
CA ALA A 76 5.76 -15.55 14.23
C ALA A 76 4.97 -16.87 14.14
N PRO A 77 4.32 -17.29 15.24
CA PRO A 77 3.43 -18.44 15.23
C PRO A 77 2.30 -18.28 14.21
N LYS A 78 1.83 -19.41 13.64
CA LYS A 78 0.80 -19.42 12.59
C LYS A 78 -0.46 -18.63 12.96
N ASN A 79 -0.94 -18.75 14.19
CA ASN A 79 -2.13 -18.02 14.66
C ASN A 79 -1.95 -16.49 14.62
N VAL A 80 -0.73 -15.98 14.80
CA VAL A 80 -0.45 -14.54 14.66
C VAL A 80 -0.60 -14.13 13.19
N ILE A 81 -0.06 -14.93 12.27
CA ILE A 81 -0.16 -14.68 10.83
C ILE A 81 -1.61 -14.73 10.37
N GLU A 82 -2.36 -15.76 10.78
CA GLU A 82 -3.80 -15.88 10.50
C GLU A 82 -4.59 -14.69 11.04
N ASN A 83 -4.31 -14.23 12.27
CA ASN A 83 -4.96 -13.05 12.83
C ASN A 83 -4.64 -11.78 12.04
N LEU A 84 -3.39 -11.56 11.63
CA LEU A 84 -3.04 -10.40 10.79
C LEU A 84 -3.78 -10.45 9.44
N LEU A 85 -3.84 -11.63 8.80
CA LEU A 85 -4.58 -11.83 7.55
C LEU A 85 -6.09 -11.57 7.73
N ASN A 86 -6.68 -12.05 8.83
CA ASN A 86 -8.09 -11.82 9.17
C ASN A 86 -8.41 -10.34 9.42
N LEU A 87 -7.42 -9.56 9.88
CA LEU A 87 -7.51 -8.11 10.04
C LEU A 87 -7.27 -7.33 8.73
N GLY A 88 -7.08 -8.01 7.60
CA GLY A 88 -6.90 -7.39 6.29
C GLY A 88 -5.45 -7.10 5.90
N ALA A 89 -4.47 -7.79 6.51
CA ALA A 89 -3.09 -7.70 6.07
C ALA A 89 -2.94 -8.19 4.61
N SER A 90 -2.31 -7.37 3.79
CA SER A 90 -2.05 -7.69 2.38
C SER A 90 -0.86 -8.63 2.25
N LYS A 91 -1.04 -9.67 1.43
CA LYS A 91 0.04 -10.60 1.05
C LYS A 91 0.88 -10.08 -0.11
N THR A 92 0.37 -9.10 -0.86
CA THR A 92 0.94 -8.63 -2.14
C THR A 92 1.77 -7.36 -2.05
N LEU A 93 1.67 -6.62 -0.94
CA LEU A 93 2.59 -5.52 -0.66
C LEU A 93 4.01 -6.05 -0.58
N LYS A 94 4.93 -5.33 -1.22
CA LYS A 94 6.36 -5.60 -1.20
C LYS A 94 7.11 -4.56 -0.38
N THR A 95 8.19 -5.00 0.25
CA THR A 95 9.22 -4.11 0.83
C THR A 95 9.94 -3.33 -0.26
N THR A 96 10.80 -2.38 0.11
CA THR A 96 11.69 -1.71 -0.86
C THR A 96 12.69 -2.65 -1.54
N GLU A 97 12.95 -3.81 -0.94
CA GLU A 97 13.78 -4.87 -1.53
C GLU A 97 12.97 -5.76 -2.49
N GLY A 98 11.68 -5.43 -2.72
CA GLY A 98 10.82 -6.15 -3.64
C GLY A 98 10.24 -7.46 -3.08
N GLN A 99 10.31 -7.67 -1.78
CA GLN A 99 9.90 -8.92 -1.13
C GLN A 99 8.50 -8.80 -0.53
N THR A 100 7.65 -9.80 -0.76
CA THR A 100 6.40 -10.00 -0.01
C THR A 100 6.67 -10.71 1.32
N ALA A 101 5.65 -10.79 2.19
CA ALA A 101 5.73 -11.61 3.40
C ALA A 101 5.99 -13.10 3.09
N TYR A 102 5.45 -13.62 1.98
CA TYR A 102 5.73 -14.97 1.51
C TYR A 102 7.22 -15.16 1.17
N ASP A 103 7.81 -14.23 0.42
CA ASP A 103 9.22 -14.31 0.02
C ASP A 103 10.15 -14.32 1.25
N ILE A 104 9.83 -13.48 2.25
CA ILE A 104 10.54 -13.47 3.53
C ILE A 104 10.36 -14.81 4.26
N ALA A 105 9.14 -15.36 4.33
CA ALA A 105 8.87 -16.62 5.00
C ALA A 105 9.63 -17.81 4.37
N VAL A 106 9.74 -17.83 3.04
CA VAL A 106 10.56 -18.79 2.29
C VAL A 106 12.03 -18.66 2.70
N GLN A 107 12.59 -17.45 2.68
CA GLN A 107 13.99 -17.20 3.08
C GLN A 107 14.26 -17.57 4.54
N LYS A 108 13.27 -17.42 5.41
CA LYS A 108 13.35 -17.80 6.83
C LYS A 108 13.15 -19.30 7.05
N ASN A 109 12.87 -20.10 6.04
CA ASN A 109 12.57 -21.53 6.13
C ASN A 109 11.41 -21.80 7.11
N MET A 110 10.30 -21.07 6.96
CA MET A 110 9.08 -21.32 7.71
C MET A 110 8.36 -22.57 7.23
N GLN A 111 7.45 -23.11 8.06
CA GLN A 111 6.72 -24.34 7.76
C GLN A 111 5.82 -24.18 6.53
N GLN A 112 5.62 -25.28 5.79
CA GLN A 112 4.85 -25.27 4.54
C GLN A 112 3.43 -24.74 4.72
N ASP A 113 2.78 -25.06 5.83
CA ASP A 113 1.42 -24.61 6.12
C ASP A 113 1.31 -23.09 6.36
N ILE A 114 2.41 -22.44 6.77
CA ILE A 114 2.52 -20.98 6.81
C ILE A 114 2.75 -20.41 5.41
N LEU A 115 3.60 -21.06 4.61
CA LEU A 115 3.82 -20.64 3.23
C LEU A 115 2.52 -20.69 2.42
N ASP A 116 1.71 -21.71 2.63
CA ASP A 116 0.42 -21.91 1.95
C ASP A 116 -0.56 -20.76 2.22
N ILE A 117 -0.66 -20.27 3.46
CA ILE A 117 -1.56 -19.15 3.79
C ILE A 117 -1.02 -17.78 3.33
N LEU A 118 0.30 -17.65 3.17
CA LEU A 118 0.95 -16.40 2.73
C LEU A 118 0.99 -16.25 1.20
N GLN A 119 0.64 -17.27 0.42
CA GLN A 119 0.73 -17.20 -1.04
C GLN A 119 -0.07 -16.02 -1.61
N VAL A 120 0.58 -15.26 -2.48
CA VAL A 120 -0.07 -14.22 -3.30
C VAL A 120 -1.03 -14.85 -4.31
N PRO A 121 -2.11 -14.16 -4.71
CA PRO A 121 -3.02 -14.64 -5.75
C PRO A 121 -2.30 -15.10 -7.01
N GLU A 122 -2.67 -16.28 -7.53
CA GLU A 122 -2.08 -16.86 -8.75
C GLU A 122 -2.20 -15.96 -9.97
N GLU A 123 -3.24 -15.12 -10.02
CA GLU A 123 -3.44 -14.11 -11.06
C GLU A 123 -2.24 -13.15 -11.18
N ILE A 124 -1.64 -12.76 -10.05
CA ILE A 124 -0.48 -11.86 -10.04
C ILE A 124 0.74 -12.53 -10.66
N LYS A 125 0.96 -13.81 -10.34
CA LYS A 125 2.08 -14.58 -10.92
C LYS A 125 1.91 -14.72 -12.43
N LYS A 126 0.69 -14.99 -12.90
CA LYS A 126 0.38 -15.15 -14.33
C LYS A 126 0.50 -13.84 -15.11
N ASN A 127 0.16 -12.72 -14.49
CA ASN A 127 0.06 -11.41 -15.14
C ASN A 127 1.16 -10.43 -14.71
N GLU A 128 2.29 -10.92 -14.16
CA GLU A 128 3.30 -10.07 -13.50
C GLU A 128 3.79 -8.93 -14.42
N GLU A 129 4.09 -9.23 -15.68
CA GLU A 129 4.58 -8.24 -16.64
C GLU A 129 3.50 -7.23 -17.05
N GLU A 130 2.23 -7.64 -17.13
CA GLU A 130 1.09 -6.76 -17.38
C GLU A 130 0.90 -5.80 -16.19
N ILE A 131 0.93 -6.33 -14.97
CA ILE A 131 0.82 -5.55 -13.73
C ILE A 131 1.95 -4.53 -13.64
N LYS A 132 3.20 -4.91 -13.91
CA LYS A 132 4.33 -3.97 -13.93
C LYS A 132 4.15 -2.84 -14.94
N LYS A 133 3.59 -3.13 -16.12
CA LYS A 133 3.32 -2.10 -17.14
C LYS A 133 2.23 -1.15 -16.68
N MET A 134 1.10 -1.69 -16.20
CA MET A 134 0.00 -0.89 -15.66
C MET A 134 0.44 -0.07 -14.45
N GLU A 135 1.27 -0.61 -13.56
CA GLU A 135 1.82 0.12 -12.41
C GLU A 135 2.64 1.33 -12.85
N LYS A 136 3.52 1.15 -13.85
CA LYS A 136 4.26 2.28 -14.45
C LYS A 136 3.32 3.32 -15.07
N GLY A 137 2.25 2.88 -15.72
CA GLY A 137 1.22 3.77 -16.25
C GLY A 137 0.49 4.56 -15.14
N LEU A 138 0.10 3.88 -14.06
CA LEU A 138 -0.51 4.50 -12.89
C LEU A 138 0.43 5.55 -12.26
N HIS A 139 1.72 5.22 -12.13
CA HIS A 139 2.73 6.15 -11.63
C HIS A 139 2.87 7.39 -12.51
N LYS A 140 2.87 7.23 -13.83
CA LYS A 140 2.86 8.37 -14.77
C LYS A 140 1.63 9.25 -14.57
N ALA A 141 0.44 8.67 -14.41
CA ALA A 141 -0.80 9.42 -14.19
C ALA A 141 -0.78 10.21 -12.87
N ILE A 142 -0.29 9.59 -11.79
CA ILE A 142 -0.16 10.24 -10.48
C ILE A 142 0.87 11.39 -10.55
N LEU A 143 2.08 11.10 -11.04
CA LEU A 143 3.16 12.09 -11.12
C LEU A 143 2.77 13.27 -12.03
N GLY A 144 2.13 13.00 -13.16
CA GLY A 144 1.65 14.07 -14.06
C GLY A 144 0.69 15.06 -13.40
N ARG A 145 0.06 14.70 -12.28
CA ARG A 145 -0.84 15.58 -11.52
C ARG A 145 -0.23 16.16 -10.26
N VAL A 146 0.59 15.40 -9.54
CA VAL A 146 1.01 15.73 -8.17
C VAL A 146 2.50 15.47 -7.88
N GLU A 147 3.35 15.41 -8.89
CA GLU A 147 4.81 15.14 -8.73
C GLU A 147 5.45 16.00 -7.63
N ASP A 148 5.14 17.30 -7.56
CA ASP A 148 5.70 18.19 -6.54
C ASP A 148 5.31 17.79 -5.11
N LEU A 149 4.06 17.35 -4.90
CA LEU A 149 3.61 16.87 -3.58
C LEU A 149 4.24 15.52 -3.24
N ILE A 150 4.37 14.62 -4.21
CA ILE A 150 5.03 13.33 -4.02
C ILE A 150 6.49 13.54 -3.59
N LYS A 151 7.23 14.41 -4.29
CA LYS A 151 8.63 14.76 -3.96
C LYS A 151 8.74 15.46 -2.61
N LYS A 152 7.90 16.48 -2.38
CA LYS A 152 7.91 17.27 -1.15
C LYS A 152 7.70 16.41 0.10
N ASN A 153 6.82 15.41 0.02
CA ASN A 153 6.45 14.57 1.15
C ASN A 153 7.23 13.23 1.18
N ASN A 154 8.21 13.04 0.29
CA ASN A 154 8.97 11.80 0.09
C ASN A 154 8.08 10.55 -0.02
N MET A 155 6.96 10.69 -0.73
CA MET A 155 5.92 9.65 -0.82
C MET A 155 6.34 8.51 -1.73
N GLN A 156 6.07 7.29 -1.27
CA GLN A 156 6.12 6.12 -2.13
C GLN A 156 4.85 6.02 -2.96
N LEU A 157 5.01 5.71 -4.26
CA LEU A 157 3.89 5.47 -5.16
C LEU A 157 3.25 4.10 -4.89
N PRO A 158 1.95 3.93 -5.23
CA PRO A 158 1.24 2.71 -4.89
C PRO A 158 1.72 1.52 -5.71
N GLN A 159 1.71 0.34 -5.09
CA GLN A 159 1.95 -0.94 -5.75
C GLN A 159 0.62 -1.47 -6.29
N LEU A 160 0.56 -1.72 -7.59
CA LEU A 160 -0.68 -2.10 -8.26
C LEU A 160 -1.14 -3.51 -7.88
N SER A 161 -0.22 -4.37 -7.45
CA SER A 161 -0.55 -5.72 -6.94
C SER A 161 -1.55 -5.70 -5.79
N PHE A 162 -1.63 -4.61 -5.02
CA PHE A 162 -2.62 -4.42 -3.96
C PHE A 162 -4.07 -4.56 -4.49
N LEU A 163 -4.32 -4.12 -5.71
CA LEU A 163 -5.62 -4.19 -6.40
C LEU A 163 -6.06 -5.63 -6.78
N TYR A 164 -5.18 -6.61 -6.59
CA TYR A 164 -5.48 -8.02 -6.84
C TYR A 164 -5.86 -8.76 -5.56
N GLU A 165 -5.73 -8.12 -4.40
CA GLU A 165 -6.35 -8.56 -3.15
C GLU A 165 -7.59 -7.74 -2.78
N PHE A 166 -7.65 -6.49 -3.24
CA PHE A 166 -8.74 -5.57 -2.96
C PHE A 166 -9.34 -5.04 -4.28
N GLU A 167 -10.67 -4.96 -4.39
CA GLU A 167 -11.33 -4.58 -5.65
C GLU A 167 -10.96 -3.18 -6.14
N ASP A 168 -10.77 -2.26 -5.18
CA ASP A 168 -10.34 -0.89 -5.38
C ASP A 168 -9.57 -0.37 -4.15
N PHE A 169 -8.94 0.80 -4.28
CA PHE A 169 -8.37 1.52 -3.14
C PHE A 169 -8.34 3.03 -3.37
N TRP A 170 -8.25 3.78 -2.27
CA TRP A 170 -7.99 5.21 -2.25
C TRP A 170 -6.51 5.48 -1.92
N PHE A 171 -5.78 6.12 -2.82
CA PHE A 171 -4.43 6.61 -2.59
C PHE A 171 -4.47 8.10 -2.20
N PRO A 172 -4.38 8.43 -0.90
CA PRO A 172 -4.43 9.81 -0.45
C PRO A 172 -3.12 10.53 -0.78
N VAL A 173 -3.23 11.81 -1.13
CA VAL A 173 -2.07 12.67 -1.37
C VAL A 173 -2.11 13.87 -0.41
N PRO A 174 -1.36 13.83 0.70
CA PRO A 174 -1.30 14.96 1.63
C PRO A 174 -0.89 16.26 0.94
N GLY A 175 -1.62 17.34 1.23
CA GLY A 175 -1.49 18.63 0.54
C GLY A 175 -2.35 18.79 -0.71
N MET A 176 -2.87 17.70 -1.29
CA MET A 176 -3.85 17.75 -2.39
C MET A 176 -5.29 17.98 -1.89
N TYR A 177 -5.56 17.71 -0.60
CA TYR A 177 -6.92 17.65 -0.04
C TYR A 177 -7.84 16.72 -0.87
N GLY A 178 -7.27 15.59 -1.26
CA GLY A 178 -7.79 14.65 -2.23
C GLY A 178 -6.78 13.52 -2.47
N GLY A 179 -6.88 12.88 -3.62
CA GLY A 179 -6.10 11.70 -3.93
C GLY A 179 -6.59 11.01 -5.20
N PHE A 180 -6.33 9.72 -5.28
CA PHE A 180 -6.62 8.89 -6.43
C PHE A 180 -7.42 7.67 -5.99
N HIS A 181 -8.63 7.52 -6.50
CA HIS A 181 -9.34 6.25 -6.48
C HIS A 181 -8.80 5.40 -7.62
N VAL A 182 -8.48 4.14 -7.35
CA VAL A 182 -7.89 3.21 -8.31
C VAL A 182 -8.73 1.93 -8.29
N CYS A 183 -9.20 1.48 -9.46
CA CYS A 183 -10.02 0.27 -9.59
C CYS A 183 -9.70 -0.50 -10.88
N LYS A 184 -10.02 -1.79 -10.92
CA LYS A 184 -9.88 -2.62 -12.13
C LYS A 184 -11.03 -2.34 -13.11
N CYS A 185 -10.75 -2.50 -14.39
CA CYS A 185 -11.76 -2.56 -15.43
C CYS A 185 -11.35 -3.58 -16.50
N ASP A 186 -12.27 -3.91 -17.42
CA ASP A 186 -12.00 -4.90 -18.48
C ASP A 186 -10.79 -4.55 -19.37
N LYS A 187 -10.48 -3.26 -19.48
CA LYS A 187 -9.41 -2.72 -20.34
C LYS A 187 -8.07 -2.54 -19.61
N GLY A 188 -8.02 -2.73 -18.29
CA GLY A 188 -6.85 -2.49 -17.46
C GLY A 188 -7.22 -1.89 -16.11
N VAL A 189 -6.69 -0.71 -15.82
CA VAL A 189 -6.89 0.01 -14.55
C VAL A 189 -7.47 1.40 -14.83
N GLU A 190 -8.45 1.79 -14.04
CA GLU A 190 -9.00 3.13 -14.06
C GLU A 190 -8.56 3.86 -12.80
N THR A 191 -8.16 5.12 -12.94
CA THR A 191 -7.93 6.00 -11.80
C THR A 191 -8.64 7.33 -11.94
N SER A 192 -9.42 7.67 -10.92
CA SER A 192 -10.13 8.93 -10.80
C SER A 192 -9.49 9.74 -9.69
N SER A 193 -9.19 11.00 -9.96
CA SER A 193 -8.58 11.90 -8.99
C SER A 193 -9.38 13.18 -8.90
N TRP A 194 -9.47 13.76 -7.71
CA TRP A 194 -10.05 15.08 -7.51
C TRP A 194 -9.26 15.86 -6.46
N CYS A 195 -9.09 17.15 -6.70
CA CYS A 195 -8.51 18.12 -5.76
C CYS A 195 -9.62 19.09 -5.34
N ARG A 196 -9.71 19.44 -4.05
CA ARG A 196 -10.71 20.40 -3.53
C ARG A 196 -10.19 21.84 -3.38
N VAL A 197 -8.96 22.12 -3.79
CA VAL A 197 -8.32 23.45 -3.68
C VAL A 197 -8.52 24.25 -4.97
N ALA A 198 -8.65 25.58 -4.84
CA ALA A 198 -8.65 26.55 -5.97
C ALA A 198 -9.62 26.24 -7.12
N GLY A 199 -10.91 26.02 -6.81
CA GLY A 199 -11.96 25.81 -7.81
C GLY A 199 -12.25 24.34 -8.14
N GLY A 200 -11.42 23.42 -7.63
CA GLY A 200 -11.58 21.99 -7.83
C GLY A 200 -11.05 21.51 -9.18
N SER A 201 -10.38 20.35 -9.21
CA SER A 201 -9.95 19.74 -10.46
C SER A 201 -9.98 18.22 -10.42
N GLY A 202 -10.83 17.66 -11.27
CA GLY A 202 -11.02 16.22 -11.46
C GLY A 202 -10.43 15.74 -12.78
N GLN A 203 -9.71 14.62 -12.75
CA GLN A 203 -9.32 13.89 -13.95
C GLN A 203 -9.50 12.40 -13.75
N LYS A 204 -9.89 11.74 -14.82
CA LYS A 204 -10.07 10.30 -14.92
C LYS A 204 -9.16 9.73 -15.99
N HIS A 205 -8.34 8.75 -15.64
CA HIS A 205 -7.41 8.10 -16.54
C HIS A 205 -7.75 6.62 -16.69
N LEU A 206 -7.63 6.12 -17.92
CA LEU A 206 -7.54 4.71 -18.21
C LEU A 206 -6.06 4.37 -18.45
N ILE A 207 -5.57 3.36 -17.74
CA ILE A 207 -4.28 2.72 -17.98
C ILE A 207 -4.57 1.35 -18.58
N ASP A 208 -4.19 1.14 -19.84
CA ASP A 208 -4.38 -0.16 -20.48
C ASP A 208 -3.34 -1.19 -20.02
N LYS A 209 -3.52 -2.44 -20.46
CA LYS A 209 -2.64 -3.58 -20.16
C LYS A 209 -1.20 -3.40 -20.66
N GLN A 210 -0.97 -2.48 -21.59
CA GLN A 210 0.36 -2.12 -22.09
C GLN A 210 1.02 -1.02 -21.24
N GLY A 211 0.26 -0.40 -20.33
CA GLY A 211 0.71 0.69 -19.47
C GLY A 211 0.54 2.06 -20.11
N ASP A 212 -0.18 2.15 -21.23
CA ASP A 212 -0.45 3.41 -21.91
C ASP A 212 -1.58 4.15 -21.18
N VAL A 213 -1.35 5.45 -20.96
CA VAL A 213 -2.22 6.30 -20.13
C VAL A 213 -3.04 7.21 -21.03
N LYS A 214 -4.36 7.18 -20.87
CA LYS A 214 -5.29 8.05 -21.58
C LYS A 214 -6.22 8.78 -20.61
N ILE A 215 -6.29 10.10 -20.71
CA ILE A 215 -7.35 10.89 -20.06
C ILE A 215 -8.68 10.56 -20.74
N THR A 216 -9.66 10.18 -19.94
CA THR A 216 -11.01 9.82 -20.41
C THR A 216 -12.04 10.86 -20.03
N GLU A 217 -11.85 11.55 -18.89
CA GLU A 217 -12.68 12.66 -18.43
C GLU A 217 -11.80 13.68 -17.69
N GLU A 218 -12.13 14.97 -17.78
CA GLU A 218 -11.40 16.06 -17.13
C GLU A 218 -12.35 17.23 -16.81
N GLY A 219 -12.05 17.97 -15.74
CA GLY A 219 -12.74 19.22 -15.40
C GLY A 219 -13.96 19.07 -14.51
N PHE A 220 -14.19 17.89 -13.94
CA PHE A 220 -15.19 17.68 -12.89
C PHE A 220 -14.66 18.12 -11.52
N VAL A 221 -15.55 18.30 -10.54
CA VAL A 221 -15.22 18.69 -9.14
C VAL A 221 -15.86 17.73 -8.17
#